data_AF-A0A2R6DUG0-F1
#
_entry.id   AF-A0A2R6DUG0-F1
#
_cell.length_a   1.000
_cell.length_b   1.000
_cell.length_c   1.000
_cell.angle_alpha   90.00
_cell.angle_beta   90.00
_cell.angle_gamma   90.00
#
_symmetry.space_group_name_H-M   'P 1'
#
loop_
_entity.id
_entity.type
_entity.pdbx_description
1 polymer ?
#
loop_
_entity_poly.entity_id
_entity_poly.type
_entity_poly.pdbx_seq_one_letter_code
_entity_poly.pdbx_strand_id
1 'polypeptide(L)'
;EEGEYILNRVAEFKQWALSNNVSLESFYQRQAVENETSERSYDAMVLPVMGLAEYREGELVHVAPCTKGEDVHTITDRLDRIERGEPATVDASADVSILSD
;
A
#
# COMPACT_ATOMS: atom_id res chain seq x y z
N GLU A 1 -15.39 -18.10 0.35
CA GLU A 1 -14.30 -18.09 -0.66
C GLU A 1 -13.66 -16.70 -0.81
N GLU A 2 -14.44 -15.65 -0.57
CA GLU A 2 -14.14 -14.23 -0.68
C GLU A 2 -13.08 -13.76 0.33
N GLY A 3 -13.11 -14.31 1.55
CA GLY A 3 -12.12 -14.01 2.59
C GLY A 3 -10.71 -14.47 2.19
N GLU A 4 -10.58 -15.66 1.60
CA GLU A 4 -9.29 -16.16 1.11
C GLU A 4 -8.77 -15.31 -0.05
N TYR A 5 -9.64 -14.88 -0.94
CA TYR A 5 -9.27 -13.98 -2.05
C TYR A 5 -8.70 -12.65 -1.55
N ILE A 6 -9.34 -12.03 -0.56
CA ILE A 6 -8.85 -10.78 0.05
C ILE A 6 -7.50 -11.00 0.73
N LEU A 7 -7.34 -12.10 1.48
CA LEU A 7 -6.08 -12.41 2.16
C LEU A 7 -4.93 -12.61 1.16
N ASN A 8 -5.19 -13.29 0.04
CA ASN A 8 -4.20 -13.46 -1.04
C ASN A 8 -3.81 -12.11 -1.65
N ARG A 9 -4.77 -11.22 -1.88
CA ARG A 9 -4.49 -9.86 -2.40
C ARG A 9 -3.68 -9.03 -1.40
N VAL A 10 -4.00 -9.10 -0.11
CA VAL A 10 -3.22 -8.39 0.91
C VAL A 10 -1.81 -8.97 1.04
N ALA A 11 -1.64 -10.29 0.88
CA ALA A 11 -0.32 -10.92 0.85
C ALA A 11 0.53 -10.41 -0.33
N GLU A 12 -0.08 -10.30 -1.52
CA GLU A 12 0.55 -9.70 -2.71
C GLU A 12 1.01 -8.26 -2.45
N PHE A 13 0.16 -7.43 -1.82
CA PHE A 13 0.49 -6.05 -1.47
C PHE A 13 1.61 -5.94 -0.45
N LYS A 14 1.61 -6.81 0.57
CA LYS A 14 2.68 -6.87 1.57
C LYS A 14 4.01 -7.30 0.95
N GLN A 15 3.98 -8.24 0.00
CA GLN A 15 5.17 -8.63 -0.73
C GLN A 15 5.72 -7.49 -1.59
N TRP A 16 4.85 -6.77 -2.31
CA TRP A 16 5.24 -5.55 -3.03
C TRP A 16 5.84 -4.50 -2.10
N ALA A 17 5.24 -4.28 -0.94
CA ALA A 17 5.71 -3.29 0.03
C ALA A 17 7.13 -3.62 0.52
N LEU A 18 7.39 -4.90 0.84
CA LEU A 18 8.72 -5.39 1.20
C LEU A 18 9.74 -5.17 0.07
N SER A 19 9.38 -5.51 -1.18
CA SER A 19 10.26 -5.34 -2.34
C SER A 19 10.60 -3.88 -2.63
N ASN A 20 9.72 -2.94 -2.27
CA ASN A 20 9.88 -1.51 -2.53
C ASN A 20 10.37 -0.71 -1.31
N ASN A 21 10.66 -1.40 -0.19
CA ASN A 21 11.03 -0.80 1.09
C ASN A 21 10.03 0.26 1.57
N VAL A 22 8.74 -0.06 1.49
CA VAL A 22 7.64 0.77 2.00
C VAL A 22 6.79 -0.01 3.00
N SER A 23 6.04 0.71 3.83
CA SER A 23 5.13 0.15 4.83
C SER A 23 3.67 0.37 4.45
N LEU A 24 2.85 -0.65 4.68
CA LEU A 24 1.38 -0.57 4.62
C LEU A 24 0.75 -0.57 6.02
N GLU A 25 1.53 -0.79 7.08
CA GLU A 25 1.02 -1.06 8.44
C GLU A 25 0.25 0.13 9.03
N SER A 26 0.51 1.36 8.57
CA SER A 26 -0.26 2.54 8.96
C SER A 26 -1.73 2.47 8.51
N PHE A 27 -2.04 1.66 7.49
CA PHE A 27 -3.35 1.60 6.84
C PHE A 27 -4.00 0.21 6.91
N TYR A 28 -3.19 -0.85 7.01
CA TYR A 28 -3.61 -2.24 7.11
C TYR A 28 -3.31 -2.76 8.52
N GLN A 29 -4.15 -2.36 9.47
CA GLN A 29 -3.91 -2.57 10.90
C GLN A 29 -4.27 -4.00 11.33
N ARG A 30 -3.61 -4.49 12.36
CA ARG A 30 -4.03 -5.70 13.10
C ARG A 30 -4.64 -5.28 14.43
N GLN A 31 -5.85 -5.74 14.70
CA GLN A 31 -6.52 -5.54 15.97
C GLN A 31 -6.63 -6.89 16.67
N ALA A 32 -6.03 -7.00 17.85
CA ALA A 32 -6.31 -8.11 18.75
C ALA A 32 -7.74 -7.95 19.28
N VAL A 33 -8.59 -8.92 19.00
CA VAL A 33 -9.95 -8.95 19.54
C VAL A 33 -9.95 -9.91 20.72
N GLU A 34 -10.06 -9.34 21.91
CA GLU A 34 -10.26 -10.10 23.14
C GLU A 34 -11.73 -10.46 23.26
N ASN A 35 -12.02 -11.74 23.49
CA ASN A 35 -13.37 -12.22 23.73
C ASN A 35 -13.56 -12.38 25.23
N GLU A 36 -14.33 -11.50 25.88
CA GLU A 36 -14.52 -11.57 27.33
C GLU A 36 -15.28 -12.81 27.81
N THR A 37 -15.94 -13.55 26.91
CA THR A 37 -16.72 -14.76 27.23
C THR A 37 -15.98 -16.06 26.90
N SER A 38 -14.91 -16.02 26.09
CA SER A 38 -14.11 -17.20 25.74
C SER A 38 -12.62 -16.87 25.78
N GLU A 39 -11.78 -17.76 26.31
CA GLU A 39 -10.31 -17.60 26.35
C GLU A 39 -9.61 -17.55 24.96
N ARG A 40 -10.35 -17.31 23.88
CA ARG A 40 -9.85 -17.22 22.51
C ARG A 40 -9.72 -15.76 22.11
N SER A 41 -8.49 -15.27 22.03
CA SER A 41 -8.14 -14.09 21.26
C SER A 41 -8.00 -14.46 19.78
N TYR A 42 -8.38 -13.55 18.88
CA TYR A 42 -8.08 -13.67 17.47
C TYR A 42 -7.58 -12.33 16.91
N ASP A 43 -6.65 -12.41 15.96
CA ASP A 43 -6.18 -11.23 15.24
C ASP A 43 -7.11 -10.94 14.06
N ALA A 44 -7.73 -9.75 14.08
CA ALA A 44 -8.50 -9.23 12.97
C ALA A 44 -7.62 -8.27 12.15
N MET A 45 -7.70 -8.38 10.82
CA MET A 45 -7.09 -7.39 9.94
C MET A 45 -8.12 -6.32 9.61
N VAL A 46 -7.77 -5.06 9.87
CA VAL A 46 -8.56 -3.89 9.52
C VAL A 46 -8.00 -3.32 8.23
N LEU A 47 -8.84 -3.31 7.19
CA LEU A 47 -8.50 -2.75 5.90
C LEU A 47 -8.78 -1.23 5.89
N PRO A 48 -8.05 -0.46 5.06
CA PRO A 48 -8.41 0.92 4.83
C PRO A 48 -9.78 1.00 4.14
N VAL A 49 -10.50 2.12 4.34
CA VAL A 49 -11.77 2.39 3.65
C VAL A 49 -11.59 2.36 2.13
N MET A 50 -10.44 2.79 1.64
CA MET A 50 -10.08 2.75 0.23
C MET A 50 -8.59 2.47 0.07
N GLY A 51 -8.25 1.69 -0.96
CA GLY A 51 -6.89 1.45 -1.41
C GLY A 51 -6.84 1.44 -2.94
N LEU A 52 -5.68 1.80 -3.49
CA LEU A 52 -5.39 1.77 -4.91
C LEU A 52 -4.27 0.77 -5.16
N ALA A 53 -4.50 -0.15 -6.09
CA ALA A 53 -3.49 -1.04 -6.63
C ALA A 53 -3.39 -0.83 -8.14
N GLU A 54 -2.21 -0.43 -8.61
CA GLU A 54 -1.95 -0.25 -10.04
C GLU A 54 -1.21 -1.46 -10.60
N TYR A 55 -1.73 -1.97 -11.70
CA TYR A 55 -1.12 -3.04 -12.48
C TYR A 55 -0.69 -2.51 -13.84
N ARG A 56 0.52 -2.87 -14.28
CA ARG A 56 0.99 -2.66 -15.66
C ARG A 56 1.39 -4.01 -16.22
N GLU A 57 0.80 -4.37 -17.36
CA GLU A 57 1.06 -5.67 -18.03
C GLU A 57 0.85 -6.89 -17.11
N GLY A 58 -0.05 -6.76 -16.12
CA GLY A 58 -0.34 -7.82 -15.14
C GLY A 58 0.56 -7.81 -13.90
N GLU A 59 1.58 -6.96 -13.86
CA GLU A 59 2.48 -6.82 -12.70
C GLU A 59 2.02 -5.69 -11.78
N LEU A 60 2.03 -5.95 -10.48
CA LEU A 60 1.72 -4.95 -9.45
C LEU A 60 2.87 -3.94 -9.35
N VAL A 61 2.62 -2.70 -9.76
CA VAL A 61 3.64 -1.64 -9.78
C VAL A 61 3.49 -0.64 -8.65
N HIS A 62 2.28 -0.48 -8.09
CA HIS A 62 2.06 0.47 -7.00
C HIS A 62 0.90 0.06 -6.09
N VAL A 63 1.07 0.29 -4.78
CA VAL A 63 -0.02 0.25 -3.80
C VAL A 63 -0.03 1.55 -3.01
N ALA A 64 -1.18 2.21 -2.97
CA ALA A 64 -1.42 3.38 -2.14
C ALA A 64 -2.67 3.17 -1.26
N PRO A 65 -2.69 3.69 -0.02
CA PRO A 65 -1.63 4.46 0.61
C PRO A 65 -0.47 3.59 1.14
N CYS A 66 0.75 4.12 1.13
CA CYS A 66 1.92 3.51 1.75
C CYS A 66 2.88 4.57 2.32
N THR A 67 3.79 4.15 3.19
CA THR A 67 4.77 5.03 3.83
C THR A 67 6.18 4.61 3.44
N LYS A 68 7.02 5.56 2.99
CA LYS A 68 8.45 5.34 2.75
C LYS A 68 9.27 6.27 3.62
N GLY A 69 9.95 5.74 4.64
CA GLY A 69 10.60 6.58 5.64
C GLY A 69 9.56 7.42 6.39
N GLU A 70 9.64 8.75 6.27
CA GLU A 70 8.66 9.70 6.83
C GLU A 70 7.59 10.14 5.81
N ASP A 71 7.76 9.80 4.53
CA ASP A 71 6.87 10.23 3.46
C ASP A 71 5.65 9.31 3.35
N VAL A 72 4.47 9.92 3.25
CA VAL A 72 3.21 9.22 2.99
C VAL A 72 2.84 9.42 1.53
N HIS A 73 2.71 8.31 0.80
CA HIS A 73 2.16 8.30 -0.55
C HIS A 73 0.67 7.98 -0.47
N THR A 74 -0.18 8.96 -0.78
CA THR A 74 -1.63 8.83 -0.74
C THR A 74 -2.20 8.32 -2.06
N ILE A 75 -3.48 7.97 -2.06
CA ILE A 75 -4.21 7.61 -3.28
C ILE A 75 -4.21 8.79 -4.26
N THR A 76 -4.47 10.00 -3.77
CA THR A 76 -4.50 11.22 -4.58
C THR A 76 -3.15 11.49 -5.23
N ASP A 77 -2.04 11.37 -4.48
CA ASP A 77 -0.70 11.55 -5.03
C ASP A 77 -0.46 10.62 -6.22
N ARG A 78 -0.95 9.37 -6.14
CA ARG A 78 -0.81 8.44 -7.26
C ARG A 78 -1.70 8.79 -8.44
N LEU A 79 -2.95 9.20 -8.20
CA LEU A 79 -3.87 9.63 -9.26
C LEU A 79 -3.33 10.84 -10.03
N ASP A 80 -2.82 11.86 -9.33
CA ASP A 80 -2.24 13.06 -9.93
C ASP A 80 -1.01 12.74 -10.80
N ARG A 81 -0.27 11.69 -10.45
CA ARG A 81 0.88 11.21 -11.25
C ARG A 81 0.43 10.44 -12.48
N ILE A 82 -0.61 9.62 -12.38
CA ILE A 82 -1.20 8.95 -13.54
C ILE A 82 -1.70 9.98 -14.55
N GLU A 83 -2.37 11.03 -14.10
CA GLU A 83 -2.86 12.11 -14.96
C GLU A 83 -1.71 12.83 -15.69
N ARG A 84 -0.56 13.02 -15.02
CA ARG A 84 0.67 13.57 -15.61
C ARG A 84 1.46 12.58 -16.47
N GLY A 85 1.06 11.31 -16.55
CA GLY A 85 1.80 10.26 -17.26
C GLY A 85 3.09 9.82 -16.56
N GLU A 86 3.20 10.05 -15.26
CA GLU A 86 4.40 9.78 -14.48
C GLU A 86 4.50 8.31 -13.99
N PRO A 87 5.73 7.79 -13.85
CA PRO A 87 5.97 6.43 -13.40
C PRO A 87 5.48 6.17 -11.96
N ALA A 88 5.31 4.90 -11.62
CA ALA A 88 4.85 4.43 -10.31
C ALA A 88 5.98 4.43 -9.25
N THR A 89 6.74 5.52 -9.12
CA THR A 89 7.86 5.55 -8.15
C THR A 89 7.38 5.86 -6.74
N VAL A 90 7.90 5.15 -5.73
CA VAL A 90 7.75 5.56 -4.32
C VAL A 90 8.93 6.41 -3.86
N ASP A 91 9.92 6.65 -4.71
CA ASP A 91 11.00 7.58 -4.41
C ASP A 91 10.51 9.01 -4.56
N ALA A 92 10.47 9.72 -3.43
CA ALA A 92 10.47 11.18 -3.39
C ALA A 92 11.89 11.66 -3.73
N SER A 93 12.20 11.85 -5.01
CA SER A 93 13.14 12.90 -5.38
C SER A 93 12.52 13.76 -6.48
N ALA A 94 11.79 14.77 -6.02
CA ALA A 94 11.75 16.03 -6.72
C ALA A 94 13.17 16.64 -6.68
N ASP A 95 14.05 16.13 -7.53
CA ASP A 95 15.28 16.82 -7.96
C ASP A 95 15.89 16.07 -9.14
N VAL A 96 15.22 16.16 -10.29
CA VAL A 96 15.96 16.16 -11.56
C VAL A 96 15.79 17.55 -12.14
N SER A 97 16.52 18.50 -11.56
CA SER A 97 16.92 19.71 -12.28
C SER A 97 17.76 19.26 -13.47
N ILE A 98 17.11 18.98 -14.61
CA ILE A 98 17.80 18.97 -15.90
C ILE A 98 18.12 20.43 -16.20
N LEU A 99 19.23 20.92 -15.64
CA LEU A 99 19.90 22.10 -16.17
C LEU A 99 20.24 21.78 -17.63
N SER A 100 19.51 22.39 -18.53
CA SER A 100 19.88 22.48 -19.93
C SER A 100 20.93 23.57 -20.06
N ASP A 101 22.16 23.19 -20.40
CA ASP A 101 23.12 24.05 -21.10
C ASP A 101 22.90 23.93 -22.61
#